data_AF-C0MAT3-F1
#
_entry.id   AF-C0MAT3-F1
#
_cell.length_a   1.000
_cell.length_b   1.000
_cell.length_c   1.000
_cell.angle_alpha   90.00
_cell.angle_beta   90.00
_cell.angle_gamma   90.00
#
_symmetry.space_group_name_H-M   'P 1'
#
loop_
_entity.id
_entity.type
_entity.pdbx_description
1 polymer ?
#
loop_
_entity_poly.entity_id
_entity_poly.type
_entity_poly.pdbx_seq_one_letter_code
_entity_poly.pdbx_strand_id
1 'polypeptide(L)'
;MKKLLAAMLMTFFVTPLTVISTEKIPVFSEATRYHLSQDIVSSTLYYSRIPTNPNVFEETVAYRDPELSVPKTMIAPDNRIVIKDVLLNKAAIPVFRLADDTYLEASRQIVYEDIMFEQTAVDLDFWTQKKMTIYAEPYVLGVKTIASDSEPGRKVHASKMAQTEHGTYYFIDHKGWVNQKELSPTDNRMLKVQEMLLQKYNKENYSIFVKQLNTQASAGINADKQMYAASISKLATLYSVQKKLKSGSLSEGKSLKYIDEVNHFYGDYDPTGSGKISKTADKKDYNVMELLKAVAQQSDNVATNILGYYLCNQYNQAFQSEIRALAGVDWDMEKRLLSSHAAANLMEAIYYQKGQIISYLSQTAFDDQRISKNISVPVAHKIGDAYDYKHDVAIVYGDNPFILSVFTDKASYDDITAIADDVYSILK
;
A
#
# COMPACT_ATOMS: atom_id res chain seq x y z
N MET A 1 -21.83 56.17 -92.89
CA MET A 1 -21.91 57.07 -91.72
C MET A 1 -22.27 56.31 -90.41
N LYS A 2 -21.55 55.24 -90.05
CA LYS A 2 -21.69 54.58 -88.73
C LYS A 2 -20.36 54.34 -88.00
N LYS A 3 -19.22 54.71 -88.62
CA LYS A 3 -17.88 54.52 -88.02
C LYS A 3 -17.24 55.80 -87.47
N LEU A 4 -17.87 56.98 -87.64
CA LEU A 4 -17.35 58.25 -87.11
C LEU A 4 -17.96 58.67 -85.76
N LEU A 5 -19.11 58.11 -85.34
CA LEU A 5 -19.73 58.45 -84.06
C LEU A 5 -19.06 57.72 -82.87
N ALA A 6 -18.49 56.53 -83.11
CA ALA A 6 -17.88 55.72 -82.07
C ALA A 6 -16.53 56.28 -81.55
N ALA A 7 -15.83 57.09 -82.35
CA ALA A 7 -14.54 57.66 -81.96
C ALA A 7 -14.67 58.95 -81.13
N MET A 8 -15.79 59.69 -81.22
CA MET A 8 -16.01 60.91 -80.41
C MET A 8 -16.58 60.65 -79.02
N LEU A 9 -17.03 59.43 -78.71
CA LEU A 9 -17.56 59.06 -77.38
C LEU A 9 -16.49 58.49 -76.43
N MET A 10 -15.28 58.21 -76.90
CA MET A 10 -14.23 57.56 -76.10
C MET A 10 -13.39 58.54 -75.26
N THR A 11 -13.49 59.86 -75.49
CA THR A 11 -12.73 60.87 -74.74
C THR A 11 -13.43 61.39 -73.47
N PHE A 12 -14.67 60.99 -73.19
CA PHE A 12 -15.43 61.47 -72.02
C PHE A 12 -15.37 60.57 -70.77
N PHE A 13 -14.76 59.38 -70.84
CA PHE A 13 -14.77 58.41 -69.73
C PHE A 13 -13.42 58.19 -69.03
N VAL A 14 -12.45 59.10 -69.18
CA VAL A 14 -11.15 58.99 -68.49
C VAL A 14 -10.82 60.30 -67.76
N THR A 15 -11.68 60.71 -66.84
CA THR A 15 -11.27 61.63 -65.76
C THR A 15 -11.37 60.85 -64.44
N PRO A 16 -10.30 60.76 -63.63
CA PRO A 16 -10.37 60.08 -62.35
C PRO A 16 -11.22 60.90 -61.38
N LEU A 17 -12.28 60.29 -60.84
CA LEU A 17 -13.02 60.83 -59.70
C LEU A 17 -12.20 60.61 -58.43
N THR A 18 -11.83 61.70 -57.74
CA THR A 18 -11.33 61.62 -56.37
C THR A 18 -12.51 61.39 -55.43
N VAL A 19 -12.68 60.14 -54.98
CA VAL A 19 -13.64 59.81 -53.91
C VAL A 19 -13.01 60.23 -52.59
N ILE A 20 -13.54 61.30 -51.98
CA ILE A 20 -13.20 61.68 -50.61
C ILE A 20 -14.12 60.85 -49.71
N SER A 21 -13.55 59.96 -48.88
CA SER A 21 -14.33 59.23 -47.89
C SER A 21 -14.93 60.21 -46.88
N THR A 22 -16.25 60.22 -46.78
CA THR A 22 -17.02 60.99 -45.78
C THR A 22 -17.51 60.09 -44.65
N GLU A 23 -17.03 58.84 -44.57
CA GLU A 23 -17.38 57.92 -43.50
C GLU A 23 -16.88 58.47 -42.16
N LYS A 24 -17.82 58.87 -41.31
CA LYS A 24 -17.55 59.07 -39.89
C LYS A 24 -17.22 57.70 -39.30
N ILE A 25 -15.99 57.54 -38.82
CA ILE A 25 -15.62 56.38 -38.01
C ILE A 25 -16.57 56.35 -36.80
N PRO A 26 -17.41 55.32 -36.64
CA PRO A 26 -18.34 55.27 -35.53
C PRO A 26 -17.56 55.17 -34.21
N VAL A 27 -17.72 56.16 -33.35
CA VAL A 27 -17.19 56.13 -31.98
C VAL A 27 -18.16 55.30 -31.15
N PHE A 28 -17.88 54.01 -31.06
CA PHE A 28 -18.62 53.10 -30.19
C PHE A 28 -18.25 53.35 -28.72
N SER A 29 -19.24 53.28 -27.84
CA SER A 29 -19.00 53.24 -26.40
C SER A 29 -18.24 51.96 -26.02
N GLU A 30 -17.50 51.96 -24.92
CA GLU A 30 -16.77 50.76 -24.46
C GLU A 30 -17.70 49.57 -24.26
N ALA A 31 -18.92 49.81 -23.76
CA ALA A 31 -19.96 48.78 -23.63
C ALA A 31 -20.38 48.19 -24.99
N THR A 32 -20.48 49.01 -26.04
CA THR A 32 -20.84 48.54 -27.38
C THR A 32 -19.70 47.75 -28.03
N ARG A 33 -18.44 48.15 -27.82
CA ARG A 33 -17.27 47.39 -28.31
C ARG A 33 -17.17 46.03 -27.63
N TYR A 34 -17.41 45.98 -26.32
CA TYR A 34 -17.45 44.74 -25.56
C TYR A 34 -18.48 43.74 -26.11
N HIS A 35 -19.71 44.19 -26.35
CA HIS A 35 -20.75 43.32 -26.91
C HIS A 35 -20.44 42.83 -28.33
N LEU A 36 -19.68 43.59 -29.11
CA LEU A 36 -19.27 43.22 -30.47
C LEU A 36 -18.02 42.32 -30.50
N SER A 37 -17.18 42.33 -29.47
CA SER A 37 -15.99 41.48 -29.35
C SER A 37 -16.24 40.17 -28.60
N GLN A 38 -17.38 40.04 -27.92
CA GLN A 38 -17.84 38.83 -27.23
C GLN A 38 -18.35 37.79 -28.24
N ASP A 39 -17.43 37.16 -28.97
CA ASP A 39 -17.72 35.88 -29.63
C ASP A 39 -17.54 34.72 -28.62
N ILE A 40 -18.09 33.54 -28.89
CA ILE A 40 -18.07 32.38 -27.97
C ILE A 40 -16.63 32.10 -27.46
N VAL A 41 -15.64 32.30 -28.33
CA VAL A 41 -14.20 32.14 -28.05
C VAL A 41 -13.67 33.15 -27.01
N SER A 42 -14.13 34.40 -27.00
CA SER A 42 -13.70 35.40 -26.01
C SER A 42 -14.22 35.04 -24.62
N SER A 43 -15.47 34.57 -24.54
CA SER A 43 -16.10 34.17 -23.27
C SER A 43 -15.50 32.92 -22.62
N THR A 44 -14.89 32.03 -23.42
CA THR A 44 -14.20 30.83 -22.93
C THR A 44 -12.73 31.08 -22.56
N LEU A 45 -12.11 32.11 -23.12
CA LEU A 45 -10.71 32.46 -22.84
C LEU A 45 -10.57 33.50 -21.73
N TYR A 46 -11.55 34.37 -21.52
CA TYR A 46 -11.45 35.50 -20.61
C TYR A 46 -12.55 35.52 -19.55
N TYR A 47 -12.25 36.17 -18.43
CA TYR A 47 -13.24 36.50 -17.42
C TYR A 47 -13.97 37.79 -17.76
N SER A 48 -15.30 37.75 -17.62
CA SER A 48 -16.20 38.91 -17.69
C SER A 48 -16.61 39.43 -16.32
N ARG A 49 -16.19 38.75 -15.25
CA ARG A 49 -16.49 39.06 -13.84
C ARG A 49 -15.28 38.73 -12.97
N ILE A 50 -15.27 39.21 -11.74
CA ILE A 50 -14.24 38.84 -10.77
C ILE A 50 -14.38 37.34 -10.44
N PRO A 51 -13.35 36.50 -10.68
CA PRO A 51 -13.34 35.09 -10.27
C PRO A 51 -13.44 34.94 -8.75
N THR A 52 -14.09 33.86 -8.30
CA THR A 52 -14.15 33.48 -6.88
C THR A 52 -12.81 32.92 -6.45
N ASN A 53 -12.24 33.44 -5.36
CA ASN A 53 -10.94 33.02 -4.81
C ASN A 53 -9.84 32.87 -5.89
N PRO A 54 -9.45 33.97 -6.56
CA PRO A 54 -8.51 33.90 -7.69
C PRO A 54 -7.14 33.39 -7.27
N ASN A 55 -6.59 32.49 -8.08
CA ASN A 55 -5.20 32.05 -8.01
C ASN A 55 -4.63 31.94 -9.43
N VAL A 56 -3.31 31.84 -9.57
CA VAL A 56 -2.61 31.76 -10.86
C VAL A 56 -2.03 30.37 -11.07
N PHE A 57 -2.07 29.86 -12.30
CA PHE A 57 -1.51 28.54 -12.62
C PHE A 57 0.01 28.52 -12.51
N GLU A 58 0.66 29.61 -12.94
CA GLU A 58 2.11 29.76 -12.98
C GLU A 58 2.51 31.17 -12.55
N GLU A 59 3.80 31.39 -12.36
CA GLU A 59 4.32 32.72 -12.06
C GLU A 59 4.03 33.67 -13.23
N THR A 60 3.28 34.75 -12.97
CA THR A 60 2.79 35.66 -14.01
C THR A 60 3.11 37.11 -13.70
N VAL A 61 3.23 37.93 -14.74
CA VAL A 61 3.60 39.34 -14.62
C VAL A 61 2.35 40.17 -14.31
N ALA A 62 2.44 41.02 -13.28
CA ALA A 62 1.53 42.13 -13.07
C ALA A 62 2.14 43.44 -13.59
N TYR A 63 1.33 44.24 -14.26
CA TYR A 63 1.71 45.43 -15.01
C TYR A 63 1.32 46.71 -14.27
N ARG A 64 2.00 47.81 -14.58
CA ARG A 64 1.68 49.15 -14.03
C ARG A 64 0.49 49.81 -14.72
N ASP A 65 0.15 49.37 -15.92
CA ASP A 65 -0.84 49.98 -16.80
C ASP A 65 -1.85 48.95 -17.33
N PRO A 66 -3.10 49.37 -17.64
CA PRO A 66 -4.14 48.49 -18.15
C PRO A 66 -3.87 47.95 -19.55
N GLU A 67 -2.91 48.50 -20.30
CA GLU A 67 -2.54 47.99 -21.63
C GLU A 67 -1.55 46.82 -21.56
N LEU A 68 -1.19 46.37 -20.36
CA LEU A 68 -0.26 45.26 -20.11
C LEU A 68 1.12 45.50 -20.77
N SER A 69 1.59 46.74 -20.77
CA SER A 69 2.80 47.14 -21.51
C SER A 69 4.03 47.35 -20.62
N VAL A 70 3.85 47.72 -19.36
CA VAL A 70 4.94 48.02 -18.41
C VAL A 70 4.92 47.03 -17.24
N PRO A 71 5.76 45.98 -17.25
CA PRO A 71 5.90 45.05 -16.14
C PRO A 71 6.23 45.76 -14.81
N LYS A 72 5.68 45.27 -13.70
CA LYS A 72 5.96 45.78 -12.35
C LYS A 72 6.50 44.71 -11.42
N THR A 73 5.78 43.59 -11.30
CA THR A 73 6.05 42.55 -10.30
C THR A 73 5.57 41.20 -10.79
N MET A 74 6.08 40.14 -10.18
CA MET A 74 5.63 38.76 -10.44
C MET A 74 4.62 38.35 -9.38
N ILE A 75 3.60 37.63 -9.81
CA ILE A 75 2.62 36.96 -8.95
C ILE A 75 2.90 35.46 -9.06
N ALA A 76 3.38 34.86 -7.98
CA ALA A 76 3.53 33.42 -7.90
C ALA A 76 2.19 32.74 -7.51
N PRO A 77 1.99 31.45 -7.85
CA PRO A 77 0.88 30.65 -7.37
C PRO A 77 0.77 30.64 -5.84
N ASP A 78 -0.46 30.40 -5.34
CA ASP A 78 -0.80 30.30 -3.92
C ASP A 78 -0.54 31.58 -3.09
N ASN A 79 -0.33 32.70 -3.78
CA ASN A 79 -0.34 34.01 -3.16
C ASN A 79 -1.72 34.65 -3.30
N ARG A 80 -2.20 35.24 -2.22
CA ARG A 80 -3.52 35.88 -2.21
C ARG A 80 -3.55 37.08 -3.16
N ILE A 81 -4.40 37.01 -4.19
CA ILE A 81 -4.69 38.11 -5.11
C ILE A 81 -6.04 38.71 -4.75
N VAL A 82 -6.13 40.03 -4.76
CA VAL A 82 -7.40 40.76 -4.58
C VAL A 82 -7.66 41.57 -5.83
N ILE A 83 -8.69 41.18 -6.58
CA ILE A 83 -9.13 41.87 -7.79
C ILE A 83 -10.20 42.90 -7.39
N LYS A 84 -9.99 44.16 -7.78
CA LYS A 84 -10.92 45.27 -7.54
C LYS A 84 -11.96 45.40 -8.66
N ASP A 85 -11.53 45.21 -9.91
CA ASP A 85 -12.38 45.48 -11.08
C ASP A 85 -11.93 44.67 -12.31
N VAL A 86 -12.84 44.53 -13.28
CA VAL A 86 -12.58 43.96 -14.61
C VAL A 86 -12.77 45.04 -15.66
N LEU A 87 -11.70 45.38 -16.37
CA LEU A 87 -11.65 46.45 -17.36
C LEU A 87 -11.43 45.88 -18.76
N LEU A 88 -11.64 46.69 -19.78
CA LEU A 88 -11.18 46.41 -21.15
C LEU A 88 -10.06 47.38 -21.50
N ASN A 89 -8.97 46.84 -22.02
CA ASN A 89 -7.91 47.69 -22.58
C ASN A 89 -8.27 48.16 -24.00
N LYS A 90 -7.41 48.97 -24.64
CA LYS A 90 -7.68 49.49 -25.99
C LYS A 90 -7.74 48.41 -27.07
N ALA A 91 -7.11 47.26 -26.82
CA ALA A 91 -7.19 46.07 -27.68
C ALA A 91 -8.44 45.21 -27.41
N ALA A 92 -9.38 45.67 -26.57
CA ALA A 92 -10.56 44.95 -26.15
C ALA A 92 -10.27 43.63 -25.42
N ILE A 93 -9.10 43.52 -24.79
CA ILE A 93 -8.72 42.39 -23.93
C ILE A 93 -9.21 42.70 -22.50
N PRO A 94 -9.93 41.76 -21.84
CA PRO A 94 -10.27 41.89 -20.43
C PRO A 94 -9.04 41.87 -19.53
N VAL A 95 -8.99 42.81 -18.57
CA VAL A 95 -7.87 43.02 -17.65
C VAL A 95 -8.39 43.20 -16.23
N PHE A 96 -7.80 42.48 -15.28
CA PHE A 96 -8.04 42.66 -13.86
C PHE A 96 -7.25 43.84 -13.33
N ARG A 97 -7.92 44.75 -12.61
CA ARG A 97 -7.25 45.72 -11.74
C ARG A 97 -7.11 45.14 -10.34
N LEU A 98 -5.88 45.01 -9.84
CA LEU A 98 -5.57 44.44 -8.53
C LEU A 98 -5.61 45.49 -7.41
N ALA A 99 -5.63 45.03 -6.16
CA ALA A 99 -5.73 45.89 -4.99
C ALA A 99 -4.56 46.87 -4.82
N ASP A 100 -3.37 46.55 -5.30
CA ASP A 100 -2.19 47.42 -5.30
C ASP A 100 -2.10 48.33 -6.55
N ASP A 101 -3.22 48.43 -7.29
CA ASP A 101 -3.39 49.20 -8.52
C ASP A 101 -2.46 48.76 -9.67
N THR A 102 -2.08 47.47 -9.67
CA THR A 102 -1.52 46.79 -10.85
C THR A 102 -2.57 46.12 -11.71
N TYR A 103 -2.16 45.64 -12.87
CA TYR A 103 -3.02 45.05 -13.87
C TYR A 103 -2.54 43.67 -14.27
N LEU A 104 -3.46 42.73 -14.42
CA LEU A 104 -3.20 41.36 -14.86
C LEU A 104 -4.18 41.01 -15.98
N GLU A 105 -3.74 40.32 -17.03
CA GLU A 105 -4.66 39.83 -18.06
C GLU A 105 -5.74 38.95 -17.43
N ALA A 106 -7.01 39.22 -17.71
CA ALA A 106 -8.13 38.46 -17.16
C ALA A 106 -8.36 37.15 -17.92
N SER A 107 -7.28 36.44 -18.23
CA SER A 107 -7.27 35.19 -18.99
C SER A 107 -7.53 33.99 -18.08
N ARG A 108 -8.41 33.09 -18.52
CA ARG A 108 -8.69 31.78 -17.90
C ARG A 108 -7.53 30.79 -18.07
N GLN A 109 -6.52 31.14 -18.86
CA GLN A 109 -5.27 30.37 -18.97
C GLN A 109 -4.23 30.81 -17.93
N ILE A 110 -4.41 31.99 -17.34
CA ILE A 110 -3.49 32.56 -16.34
C ILE A 110 -4.09 32.44 -14.95
N VAL A 111 -5.36 32.83 -14.81
CA VAL A 111 -6.08 32.88 -13.53
C VAL A 111 -7.17 31.80 -13.52
N TYR A 112 -7.28 31.10 -12.40
CA TYR A 112 -8.36 30.16 -12.15
C TYR A 112 -9.17 30.54 -10.90
N GLU A 113 -10.39 30.02 -10.82
CA GLU A 113 -11.21 30.08 -9.61
C GLU A 113 -10.77 28.95 -8.68
N ASP A 114 -10.04 29.26 -7.61
CA ASP A 114 -9.58 28.25 -6.64
C ASP A 114 -10.74 27.88 -5.71
N ILE A 115 -11.62 27.02 -6.22
CA ILE A 115 -12.88 26.62 -5.60
C ILE A 115 -13.00 25.10 -5.56
N MET A 116 -13.85 24.61 -4.66
CA MET A 116 -14.38 23.25 -4.75
C MET A 116 -15.46 23.21 -5.84
N PHE A 117 -15.22 22.44 -6.89
CA PHE A 117 -16.16 22.33 -8.02
C PHE A 117 -17.02 21.06 -7.98
N GLU A 118 -16.62 20.04 -7.22
CA GLU A 118 -17.43 18.84 -7.03
C GLU A 118 -17.37 18.38 -5.57
N GLN A 119 -18.52 17.90 -5.06
CA GLN A 119 -18.60 17.17 -3.80
C GLN A 119 -19.64 16.06 -3.89
N THR A 120 -19.26 14.85 -3.53
CA THR A 120 -20.14 13.68 -3.55
C THR A 120 -20.05 12.90 -2.24
N ALA A 121 -21.13 12.17 -1.93
CA ALA A 121 -21.13 11.22 -0.83
C ALA A 121 -20.40 9.94 -1.26
N VAL A 122 -19.60 9.39 -0.36
CA VAL A 122 -18.88 8.13 -0.56
C VAL A 122 -18.97 7.29 0.71
N ASP A 123 -18.70 5.99 0.60
CA ASP A 123 -18.60 5.05 1.72
C ASP A 123 -17.31 4.26 1.48
N LEU A 124 -16.20 4.80 1.98
CA LEU A 124 -14.86 4.29 1.71
C LEU A 124 -14.03 4.22 2.99
N ASP A 125 -13.26 3.15 3.12
CA ASP A 125 -12.29 2.97 4.18
C ASP A 125 -10.87 3.27 3.69
N PHE A 126 -10.11 3.98 4.51
CA PHE A 126 -8.69 4.26 4.30
C PHE A 126 -7.88 3.90 5.55
N TRP A 127 -6.56 3.91 5.39
CA TRP A 127 -5.60 3.80 6.47
C TRP A 127 -4.79 5.10 6.57
N THR A 128 -4.62 5.59 7.79
CA THR A 128 -3.83 6.78 8.06
C THR A 128 -2.37 6.57 7.71
N GLN A 129 -1.72 7.63 7.20
CA GLN A 129 -0.28 7.65 7.00
C GLN A 129 0.42 8.38 8.16
N LYS A 130 1.76 8.31 8.19
CA LYS A 130 2.59 8.89 9.28
C LYS A 130 2.42 10.39 9.43
N LYS A 131 2.18 11.10 8.32
CA LYS A 131 1.93 12.54 8.30
C LYS A 131 0.66 12.79 7.49
N MET A 132 -0.31 13.45 8.11
CA MET A 132 -1.54 13.86 7.46
C MET A 132 -1.83 15.32 7.80
N THR A 133 -2.15 16.08 6.77
CA THR A 133 -2.63 17.45 6.88
C THR A 133 -4.16 17.42 6.85
N ILE A 134 -4.77 17.88 7.93
CA ILE A 134 -6.22 17.93 8.06
C ILE A 134 -6.67 19.36 7.83
N TYR A 135 -7.70 19.54 7.01
CA TYR A 135 -8.30 20.82 6.69
C TYR A 135 -9.75 20.88 7.19
N ALA A 136 -10.22 22.08 7.55
CA ALA A 136 -11.62 22.28 7.95
C ALA A 136 -12.61 22.11 6.79
N GLU A 137 -12.14 22.40 5.57
CA GLU A 137 -12.86 22.35 4.30
C GLU A 137 -11.92 21.75 3.24
N PRO A 138 -12.42 21.28 2.07
CA PRO A 138 -11.54 20.88 0.97
C PRO A 138 -10.57 22.01 0.63
N TYR A 139 -9.30 21.68 0.45
CA TYR A 139 -8.29 22.72 0.35
C TYR A 139 -8.44 23.53 -0.94
N VAL A 140 -8.60 24.84 -0.70
CA VAL A 140 -8.41 25.94 -1.63
C VAL A 140 -7.56 26.99 -0.92
N LEU A 141 -6.95 27.91 -1.65
CA LEU A 141 -6.10 28.94 -1.08
C LEU A 141 -6.79 29.68 0.07
N GLY A 142 -6.15 29.68 1.25
CA GLY A 142 -6.64 30.34 2.46
C GLY A 142 -7.37 29.43 3.45
N VAL A 143 -7.67 28.17 3.08
CA VAL A 143 -8.22 27.17 4.02
C VAL A 143 -7.19 26.85 5.10
N LYS A 144 -7.64 26.90 6.35
CA LYS A 144 -6.79 26.61 7.51
C LYS A 144 -6.70 25.12 7.79
N THR A 145 -5.53 24.71 8.26
CA THR A 145 -5.31 23.36 8.79
C THR A 145 -5.85 23.24 10.21
N ILE A 146 -6.18 22.01 10.59
CA ILE A 146 -6.60 21.61 11.93
C ILE A 146 -5.45 20.80 12.54
N ALA A 147 -5.20 21.00 13.84
CA ALA A 147 -4.23 20.19 14.57
C ALA A 147 -4.63 18.71 14.49
N SER A 148 -3.65 17.85 14.20
CA SER A 148 -3.87 16.43 13.98
C SER A 148 -2.76 15.62 14.63
N ASP A 149 -3.15 14.67 15.47
CA ASP A 149 -2.28 13.56 15.85
C ASP A 149 -2.48 12.43 14.82
N SER A 150 -1.58 12.34 13.84
CA SER A 150 -1.58 11.27 12.86
C SER A 150 -0.61 10.16 13.25
N GLU A 151 -1.14 8.99 13.62
CA GLU A 151 -0.37 7.74 13.66
C GLU A 151 -0.65 6.92 12.41
N PRO A 152 0.34 6.25 11.80
CA PRO A 152 0.09 5.35 10.68
C PRO A 152 -0.68 4.10 11.13
N GLY A 153 -1.41 3.47 10.21
CA GLY A 153 -2.03 2.17 10.46
C GLY A 153 -3.34 2.21 11.24
N ARG A 154 -4.00 3.37 11.35
CA ARG A 154 -5.37 3.45 11.87
C ARG A 154 -6.35 3.43 10.72
N LYS A 155 -7.31 2.52 10.77
CA LYS A 155 -8.43 2.49 9.83
C LYS A 155 -9.34 3.69 10.08
N VAL A 156 -9.72 4.39 9.02
CA VAL A 156 -10.58 5.58 9.06
C VAL A 156 -11.62 5.51 7.95
N HIS A 157 -12.83 5.95 8.25
CA HIS A 157 -13.94 6.00 7.30
C HIS A 157 -14.05 7.40 6.69
N ALA A 158 -14.31 7.45 5.38
CA ALA A 158 -14.56 8.65 4.62
C ALA A 158 -16.01 8.66 4.10
N SER A 159 -16.77 9.71 4.46
CA SER A 159 -18.18 9.85 4.08
C SER A 159 -18.40 10.81 2.90
N LYS A 160 -17.39 11.60 2.53
CA LYS A 160 -17.46 12.56 1.41
C LYS A 160 -16.16 12.62 0.64
N MET A 161 -16.28 12.90 -0.65
CA MET A 161 -15.19 13.22 -1.55
C MET A 161 -15.44 14.61 -2.13
N ALA A 162 -14.39 15.42 -2.27
CA ALA A 162 -14.43 16.70 -2.93
C ALA A 162 -13.27 16.83 -3.92
N GLN A 163 -13.49 17.51 -5.03
CA GLN A 163 -12.47 17.85 -6.01
C GLN A 163 -12.24 19.35 -6.02
N THR A 164 -10.97 19.74 -5.91
CA THR A 164 -10.48 21.11 -6.10
C THR A 164 -9.36 21.10 -7.14
N GLU A 165 -8.86 22.28 -7.50
CA GLU A 165 -7.68 22.42 -8.38
C GLU A 165 -6.42 21.81 -7.75
N HIS A 166 -6.40 21.67 -6.42
CA HIS A 166 -5.32 21.06 -5.65
C HIS A 166 -5.44 19.53 -5.52
N GLY A 167 -6.48 18.93 -6.10
CA GLY A 167 -6.69 17.49 -6.17
C GLY A 167 -7.92 17.00 -5.41
N THR A 168 -7.91 15.71 -5.09
CA THR A 168 -9.02 15.02 -4.44
C THR A 168 -8.85 15.00 -2.92
N TYR A 169 -9.89 15.38 -2.21
CA TYR A 169 -9.94 15.41 -0.74
C TYR A 169 -11.06 14.51 -0.24
N TYR A 170 -10.79 13.77 0.83
CA TYR A 170 -11.78 12.95 1.52
C TYR A 170 -12.07 13.54 2.89
N PHE A 171 -13.35 13.63 3.24
CA PHE A 171 -13.76 13.97 4.60
C PHE A 171 -13.69 12.73 5.47
N ILE A 172 -12.71 12.71 6.37
CA ILE A 172 -12.57 11.66 7.37
C ILE A 172 -13.48 11.97 8.54
N ASP A 173 -14.35 11.03 8.88
CA ASP A 173 -15.37 11.21 9.90
C ASP A 173 -14.78 11.64 11.24
N HIS A 174 -15.41 12.66 11.84
CA HIS A 174 -14.98 13.28 13.10
C HIS A 174 -13.58 13.91 13.09
N LYS A 175 -12.91 14.02 11.94
CA LYS A 175 -11.57 14.60 11.81
C LYS A 175 -11.51 15.82 10.91
N GLY A 176 -11.94 15.71 9.65
CA GLY A 176 -11.83 16.77 8.64
C GLY A 176 -11.37 16.27 7.29
N TRP A 177 -11.05 17.20 6.39
CA TRP A 177 -10.67 16.90 5.00
C TRP A 177 -9.18 16.59 4.89
N VAL A 178 -8.86 15.54 4.15
CA VAL A 178 -7.47 15.10 3.92
C VAL A 178 -7.25 14.85 2.44
N ASN A 179 -6.09 15.26 1.93
CA ASN A 179 -5.71 14.98 0.55
C ASN A 179 -5.59 13.47 0.34
N GLN A 180 -6.14 12.93 -0.75
CA GLN A 180 -6.09 11.51 -1.09
C GLN A 180 -4.66 10.93 -1.01
N LYS A 181 -3.64 11.71 -1.40
CA LYS A 181 -2.23 11.25 -1.42
C LYS A 181 -1.68 10.95 -0.01
N GLU A 182 -2.30 11.50 1.02
CA GLU A 182 -1.93 11.31 2.43
C GLU A 182 -2.76 10.21 3.12
N LEU A 183 -3.62 9.53 2.36
CA LEU A 183 -4.38 8.35 2.80
C LEU A 183 -3.84 7.11 2.09
N SER A 184 -3.91 5.96 2.75
CA SER A 184 -3.56 4.67 2.14
C SER A 184 -4.83 3.87 1.87
N PRO A 185 -5.07 3.40 0.64
CA PRO A 185 -6.20 2.53 0.34
C PRO A 185 -6.01 1.10 0.87
N THR A 186 -4.78 0.74 1.29
CA THR A 186 -4.41 -0.59 1.77
C THR A 186 -3.86 -0.54 3.20
N ASP A 187 -3.97 -1.66 3.92
CA ASP A 187 -3.45 -1.80 5.28
C ASP A 187 -1.93 -1.55 5.31
N ASN A 188 -1.53 -0.51 6.02
CA ASN A 188 -0.13 -0.08 6.14
C ASN A 188 0.41 -0.24 7.57
N ARG A 189 -0.27 -1.00 8.44
CA ARG A 189 0.17 -1.27 9.83
C ARG A 189 1.53 -1.95 9.90
N MET A 190 1.94 -2.65 8.83
CA MET A 190 3.25 -3.29 8.75
C MET A 190 4.42 -2.30 8.87
N LEU A 191 4.23 -1.04 8.49
CA LEU A 191 5.23 0.02 8.75
C LEU A 191 5.45 0.23 10.25
N LYS A 192 4.37 0.22 11.04
CA LYS A 192 4.41 0.33 12.51
C LYS A 192 5.05 -0.92 13.14
N VAL A 193 4.80 -2.11 12.59
CA VAL A 193 5.49 -3.34 13.01
C VAL A 193 6.99 -3.22 12.75
N GLN A 194 7.40 -2.80 11.54
CA GLN A 194 8.82 -2.65 11.21
C GLN A 194 9.52 -1.64 12.13
N GLU A 195 8.91 -0.47 12.38
CA GLU A 195 9.46 0.53 13.30
C GLU A 195 9.60 -0.05 14.73
N MET A 196 8.57 -0.75 15.22
CA MET A 196 8.59 -1.39 16.53
C MET A 196 9.71 -2.44 16.65
N LEU A 197 9.86 -3.33 15.65
CA LEU A 197 10.90 -4.35 15.65
C LEU A 197 12.30 -3.73 15.67
N LEU A 198 12.53 -2.68 14.88
CA LEU A 198 13.80 -1.96 14.83
C LEU A 198 14.14 -1.29 16.17
N GLN A 199 13.15 -0.72 16.85
CA GLN A 199 13.35 0.02 18.10
C GLN A 199 13.54 -0.89 19.31
N LYS A 200 12.76 -1.98 19.42
CA LYS A 200 12.70 -2.82 20.63
C LYS A 200 13.51 -4.10 20.53
N TYR A 201 13.64 -4.67 19.33
CA TYR A 201 14.06 -6.07 19.15
C TYR A 201 15.26 -6.25 18.23
N ASN A 202 15.82 -5.19 17.64
CA ASN A 202 16.93 -5.26 16.70
C ASN A 202 18.25 -5.70 17.37
N LYS A 203 18.35 -7.00 17.60
CA LYS A 203 19.48 -7.67 18.22
C LYS A 203 20.03 -8.72 17.26
N GLU A 204 21.35 -8.85 17.22
CA GLU A 204 22.04 -9.84 16.37
C GLU A 204 21.52 -11.26 16.58
N ASN A 205 21.24 -11.65 17.81
CA ASN A 205 20.81 -13.01 18.14
C ASN A 205 19.32 -13.30 17.84
N TYR A 206 18.58 -12.35 17.28
CA TYR A 206 17.18 -12.52 16.88
C TYR A 206 17.05 -12.50 15.35
N SER A 207 16.16 -13.34 14.82
CA SER A 207 15.66 -13.31 13.46
C SER A 207 14.13 -13.34 13.52
N ILE A 208 13.48 -12.28 13.06
CA ILE A 208 12.03 -12.09 13.16
C ILE A 208 11.48 -11.74 11.79
N PHE A 209 10.40 -12.41 11.40
CA PHE A 209 9.69 -12.14 10.16
C PHE A 209 8.18 -12.17 10.40
N VAL A 210 7.48 -11.15 9.89
CA VAL A 210 6.03 -11.00 9.97
C VAL A 210 5.48 -10.81 8.57
N LYS A 211 4.39 -11.49 8.22
CA LYS A 211 3.76 -11.38 6.90
C LYS A 211 2.24 -11.48 7.00
N GLN A 212 1.53 -10.46 6.53
CA GLN A 212 0.08 -10.53 6.38
C GLN A 212 -0.29 -11.45 5.21
N LEU A 213 -1.26 -12.34 5.41
CA LEU A 213 -1.67 -13.30 4.38
C LEU A 213 -2.49 -12.63 3.27
N ASN A 214 -3.36 -11.68 3.62
CA ASN A 214 -4.25 -11.01 2.66
C ASN A 214 -3.51 -10.03 1.73
N THR A 215 -2.66 -9.17 2.30
CA THR A 215 -1.96 -8.10 1.56
C THR A 215 -0.57 -8.50 1.11
N GLN A 216 -0.02 -9.59 1.68
CA GLN A 216 1.37 -10.01 1.51
C GLN A 216 2.40 -8.99 2.03
N ALA A 217 1.96 -7.91 2.68
CA ALA A 217 2.84 -6.95 3.34
C ALA A 217 3.65 -7.64 4.45
N SER A 218 4.92 -7.31 4.56
CA SER A 218 5.84 -7.94 5.52
C SER A 218 6.76 -6.93 6.22
N ALA A 219 7.27 -7.35 7.37
CA ALA A 219 8.29 -6.66 8.16
C ALA A 219 9.22 -7.70 8.78
N GLY A 220 10.42 -7.28 9.15
CA GLY A 220 11.35 -8.17 9.86
C GLY A 220 12.65 -7.52 10.27
N ILE A 221 13.40 -8.25 11.09
CA ILE A 221 14.79 -7.95 11.45
C ILE A 221 15.60 -9.22 11.30
N ASN A 222 16.78 -9.13 10.66
CA ASN A 222 17.64 -10.29 10.39
C ASN A 222 16.85 -11.48 9.80
N ALA A 223 15.83 -11.21 8.97
CA ALA A 223 14.82 -12.20 8.59
C ALA A 223 15.42 -13.40 7.84
N ASP A 224 16.55 -13.20 7.16
CA ASP A 224 17.30 -14.22 6.42
C ASP A 224 18.49 -14.81 7.20
N LYS A 225 18.72 -14.38 8.45
CA LYS A 225 19.78 -14.95 9.31
C LYS A 225 19.46 -16.41 9.62
N GLN A 226 20.36 -17.30 9.24
CA GLN A 226 20.23 -18.72 9.52
C GLN A 226 20.64 -19.05 10.96
N MET A 227 19.85 -19.88 11.62
CA MET A 227 20.09 -20.44 12.95
C MET A 227 19.72 -21.93 12.94
N TYR A 228 20.19 -22.68 13.93
CA TYR A 228 19.76 -24.07 14.10
C TYR A 228 18.27 -24.11 14.48
N ALA A 229 17.41 -24.54 13.55
CA ALA A 229 15.96 -24.39 13.63
C ALA A 229 15.27 -25.39 14.58
N ALA A 230 16.01 -26.39 15.08
CA ALA A 230 15.48 -27.48 15.89
C ALA A 230 14.21 -28.09 15.26
N SER A 231 13.12 -28.19 16.04
CA SER A 231 11.87 -28.82 15.61
C SER A 231 11.01 -28.01 14.62
N ILE A 232 11.40 -26.76 14.27
CA ILE A 232 10.77 -26.06 13.13
C ILE A 232 10.99 -26.82 11.83
N SER A 233 12.13 -27.52 11.71
CA SER A 233 12.46 -28.38 10.57
C SER A 233 11.39 -29.43 10.24
N LYS A 234 10.56 -29.81 11.22
CA LYS A 234 9.47 -30.79 11.04
C LYS A 234 8.32 -30.29 10.17
N LEU A 235 8.22 -28.97 9.96
CA LEU A 235 7.27 -28.39 9.01
C LEU A 235 7.44 -28.99 7.60
N ALA A 236 8.66 -29.34 7.19
CA ALA A 236 8.93 -29.92 5.87
C ALA A 236 8.27 -31.30 5.72
N THR A 237 8.37 -32.14 6.75
CA THR A 237 7.70 -33.44 6.81
C THR A 237 6.18 -33.27 6.82
N LEU A 238 5.66 -32.35 7.64
CA LEU A 238 4.21 -32.06 7.71
C LEU A 238 3.65 -31.60 6.36
N TYR A 239 4.33 -30.66 5.69
CA TYR A 239 3.95 -30.16 4.37
C TYR A 239 3.90 -31.29 3.33
N SER A 240 4.96 -32.10 3.25
CA SER A 240 5.09 -33.14 2.22
C SER A 240 4.03 -34.23 2.38
N VAL A 241 3.76 -34.66 3.63
CA VAL A 241 2.72 -35.66 3.90
C VAL A 241 1.32 -35.08 3.65
N GLN A 242 1.04 -33.85 4.07
CA GLN A 242 -0.25 -33.20 3.79
C GLN A 242 -0.48 -33.04 2.30
N LYS A 243 0.55 -32.70 1.51
CA LYS A 243 0.45 -32.64 0.04
C LYS A 243 -0.05 -33.96 -0.54
N LYS A 244 0.49 -35.09 -0.08
CA LYS A 244 0.10 -36.44 -0.53
C LYS A 244 -1.34 -36.80 -0.14
N LEU A 245 -1.77 -36.41 1.07
CA LEU A 245 -3.16 -36.55 1.51
C LEU A 245 -4.10 -35.72 0.63
N LYS A 246 -3.78 -34.44 0.39
CA LYS A 246 -4.58 -33.54 -0.45
C LYS A 246 -4.69 -34.00 -1.90
N SER A 247 -3.66 -34.66 -2.43
CA SER A 247 -3.68 -35.22 -3.79
C SER A 247 -4.39 -36.58 -3.89
N GLY A 248 -4.84 -37.16 -2.77
CA GLY A 248 -5.42 -38.52 -2.73
C GLY A 248 -4.40 -39.65 -2.93
N SER A 249 -3.09 -39.37 -2.98
CA SER A 249 -2.05 -40.40 -3.13
C SER A 249 -1.74 -41.13 -1.82
N LEU A 250 -2.29 -40.65 -0.71
CA LEU A 250 -2.15 -41.20 0.63
C LEU A 250 -3.49 -41.11 1.36
N SER A 251 -3.81 -42.15 2.14
CA SER A 251 -4.95 -42.15 3.07
C SER A 251 -4.46 -41.89 4.49
N GLU A 252 -5.24 -41.14 5.27
CA GLU A 252 -4.98 -40.86 6.70
C GLU A 252 -4.93 -42.14 7.54
N GLY A 253 -5.69 -43.17 7.15
CA GLY A 253 -5.73 -44.47 7.83
C GLY A 253 -4.58 -45.41 7.44
N LYS A 254 -3.69 -45.02 6.52
CA LYS A 254 -2.52 -45.84 6.18
C LYS A 254 -1.70 -46.09 7.43
N SER A 255 -1.41 -47.35 7.70
CA SER A 255 -0.58 -47.77 8.84
C SER A 255 0.87 -47.95 8.43
N LEU A 256 1.80 -47.48 9.27
CA LEU A 256 3.24 -47.53 9.08
C LEU A 256 3.89 -48.21 10.29
N LYS A 257 4.78 -49.17 10.03
CA LYS A 257 5.39 -49.97 11.08
C LYS A 257 6.60 -49.29 11.69
N TYR A 258 6.70 -49.24 13.02
CA TYR A 258 7.90 -48.73 13.68
C TYR A 258 8.98 -49.82 13.80
N ILE A 259 9.87 -49.87 12.82
CA ILE A 259 11.08 -50.71 12.76
C ILE A 259 12.34 -49.90 13.13
N ASP A 260 13.47 -50.57 13.34
CA ASP A 260 14.70 -49.92 13.82
C ASP A 260 15.26 -48.93 12.78
N GLU A 261 15.25 -49.31 11.50
CA GLU A 261 15.75 -48.54 10.35
C GLU A 261 15.11 -47.16 10.20
N VAL A 262 13.92 -46.97 10.79
CA VAL A 262 13.24 -45.68 10.84
C VAL A 262 14.08 -44.64 11.58
N ASN A 263 14.97 -45.02 12.49
CA ASN A 263 15.86 -44.12 13.22
C ASN A 263 17.31 -44.14 12.69
N HIS A 264 17.54 -44.63 11.47
CA HIS A 264 18.88 -44.77 10.90
C HIS A 264 18.92 -44.31 9.45
N PHE A 265 18.58 -43.04 9.20
CA PHE A 265 18.67 -42.43 7.86
C PHE A 265 19.06 -40.96 7.96
N TYR A 266 19.69 -40.41 6.93
CA TYR A 266 20.16 -39.03 6.96
C TYR A 266 19.04 -38.02 7.26
N GLY A 267 19.21 -37.20 8.30
CA GLY A 267 18.21 -36.23 8.76
C GLY A 267 17.17 -36.79 9.75
N ASP A 268 17.31 -38.03 10.19
CA ASP A 268 16.51 -38.57 11.29
C ASP A 268 16.77 -37.79 12.59
N TYR A 269 15.78 -37.80 13.48
CA TYR A 269 15.85 -37.15 14.78
C TYR A 269 16.20 -38.18 15.84
N ASP A 270 17.03 -37.81 16.81
CA ASP A 270 17.31 -38.63 17.98
C ASP A 270 15.98 -39.06 18.64
N PRO A 271 15.66 -40.37 18.71
CA PRO A 271 14.41 -40.86 19.27
C PRO A 271 14.16 -40.38 20.71
N THR A 272 15.22 -40.15 21.48
CA THR A 272 15.17 -39.75 22.91
C THR A 272 14.59 -38.35 23.15
N GLY A 273 14.48 -37.52 22.10
CA GLY A 273 13.90 -36.18 22.21
C GLY A 273 12.37 -36.15 22.41
N SER A 274 11.76 -35.01 22.09
CA SER A 274 10.32 -34.77 22.34
C SER A 274 9.42 -35.82 21.70
N GLY A 275 8.27 -36.11 22.31
CA GLY A 275 7.30 -37.08 21.81
C GLY A 275 6.93 -38.17 22.81
N LYS A 276 5.80 -38.84 22.54
CA LYS A 276 5.21 -39.90 23.36
C LYS A 276 5.35 -41.29 22.75
N ILE A 277 5.69 -41.40 21.46
CA ILE A 277 5.96 -42.71 20.84
C ILE A 277 7.20 -43.33 21.50
N SER A 278 7.21 -44.66 21.55
CA SER A 278 8.33 -45.45 22.08
C SER A 278 9.66 -44.97 21.51
N LYS A 279 10.68 -44.84 22.37
CA LYS A 279 12.03 -44.38 21.98
C LYS A 279 12.84 -45.46 21.28
N THR A 280 12.38 -46.71 21.37
CA THR A 280 12.93 -47.88 20.68
C THR A 280 11.87 -48.51 19.80
N ALA A 281 12.26 -49.04 18.64
CA ALA A 281 11.36 -49.72 17.71
C ALA A 281 10.54 -50.81 18.42
N ASP A 282 9.21 -50.68 18.39
CA ASP A 282 8.28 -51.57 19.09
C ASP A 282 7.52 -52.50 18.15
N LYS A 283 7.81 -52.45 16.84
CA LYS A 283 7.20 -53.25 15.77
C LYS A 283 5.69 -53.06 15.62
N LYS A 284 5.11 -52.03 16.27
CA LYS A 284 3.69 -51.69 16.14
C LYS A 284 3.45 -50.88 14.86
N ASP A 285 2.20 -50.91 14.44
CA ASP A 285 1.70 -50.12 13.32
C ASP A 285 1.04 -48.84 13.86
N TYR A 286 1.42 -47.69 13.31
CA TYR A 286 0.90 -46.36 13.64
C TYR A 286 0.23 -45.76 12.42
N ASN A 287 -0.96 -45.19 12.56
CA ASN A 287 -1.63 -44.58 11.40
C ASN A 287 -1.08 -43.17 11.09
N VAL A 288 -1.19 -42.75 9.83
CA VAL A 288 -0.66 -41.46 9.36
C VAL A 288 -1.27 -40.29 10.13
N MET A 289 -2.57 -40.32 10.43
CA MET A 289 -3.23 -39.27 11.21
C MET A 289 -2.60 -39.10 12.61
N GLU A 290 -2.38 -40.20 13.34
CA GLU A 290 -1.76 -40.22 14.67
C GLU A 290 -0.35 -39.67 14.62
N LEU A 291 0.43 -40.07 13.62
CA LEU A 291 1.79 -39.59 13.43
C LEU A 291 1.81 -38.08 13.16
N LEU A 292 0.94 -37.57 12.28
CA LEU A 292 0.84 -36.13 12.00
C LEU A 292 0.43 -35.32 13.24
N LYS A 293 -0.53 -35.83 14.02
CA LYS A 293 -0.91 -35.23 15.31
C LYS A 293 0.26 -35.24 16.30
N ALA A 294 0.99 -36.35 16.41
CA ALA A 294 2.14 -36.44 17.30
C ALA A 294 3.26 -35.44 16.91
N VAL A 295 3.54 -35.29 15.62
CA VAL A 295 4.51 -34.30 15.13
C VAL A 295 4.05 -32.86 15.39
N ALA A 296 2.80 -32.54 15.08
CA ALA A 296 2.26 -31.18 15.24
C ALA A 296 2.10 -30.79 16.73
N GLN A 297 1.42 -31.63 17.50
CA GLN A 297 0.94 -31.29 18.85
C GLN A 297 1.97 -31.56 19.95
N GLN A 298 2.87 -32.53 19.74
CA GLN A 298 3.85 -32.96 20.75
C GLN A 298 5.29 -32.83 20.26
N SER A 299 5.50 -32.35 19.03
CA SER A 299 6.82 -32.29 18.40
C SER A 299 7.52 -33.66 18.37
N ASP A 300 6.80 -34.76 18.17
CA ASP A 300 7.35 -36.12 18.35
C ASP A 300 8.46 -36.46 17.34
N ASN A 301 9.66 -36.77 17.83
CA ASN A 301 10.82 -37.13 17.01
C ASN A 301 10.61 -38.45 16.27
N VAL A 302 10.11 -39.47 16.96
CA VAL A 302 9.90 -40.79 16.37
C VAL A 302 8.78 -40.75 15.35
N ALA A 303 7.69 -40.03 15.61
CA ALA A 303 6.65 -39.83 14.61
C ALA A 303 7.18 -39.14 13.35
N THR A 304 8.07 -38.14 13.53
CA THR A 304 8.73 -37.46 12.42
C THR A 304 9.58 -38.43 11.62
N ASN A 305 10.34 -39.30 12.29
CA ASN A 305 11.18 -40.31 11.65
C ASN A 305 10.34 -41.32 10.85
N ILE A 306 9.25 -41.86 11.43
CA ILE A 306 8.37 -42.79 10.74
C ILE A 306 7.82 -42.16 9.44
N LEU A 307 7.33 -40.93 9.51
CA LEU A 307 6.85 -40.21 8.33
C LEU A 307 7.98 -39.92 7.33
N GLY A 308 9.14 -39.49 7.83
CA GLY A 308 10.33 -39.20 7.03
C GLY A 308 10.79 -40.41 6.22
N TYR A 309 10.90 -41.55 6.89
CA TYR A 309 11.34 -42.83 6.33
C TYR A 309 10.38 -43.35 5.25
N TYR A 310 9.09 -43.47 5.57
CA TYR A 310 8.12 -44.11 4.67
C TYR A 310 7.49 -43.19 3.63
N LEU A 311 7.29 -41.91 3.96
CA LEU A 311 6.47 -41.01 3.15
C LEU A 311 7.24 -39.87 2.53
N CYS A 312 8.37 -39.45 3.12
CA CYS A 312 9.24 -38.41 2.59
C CYS A 312 10.51 -38.96 1.93
N ASN A 313 10.52 -40.26 1.59
CA ASN A 313 11.63 -40.94 0.90
C ASN A 313 12.98 -40.67 1.56
N GLN A 314 13.03 -40.68 2.91
CA GLN A 314 14.26 -40.45 3.68
C GLN A 314 14.95 -39.13 3.28
N TYR A 315 14.14 -38.09 3.02
CA TYR A 315 14.59 -36.75 2.65
C TYR A 315 15.55 -36.72 1.45
N ASN A 316 15.29 -37.54 0.44
CA ASN A 316 16.08 -37.56 -0.80
C ASN A 316 16.12 -36.21 -1.54
N GLN A 317 16.90 -36.14 -2.61
CA GLN A 317 17.09 -34.90 -3.39
C GLN A 317 15.77 -34.31 -3.92
N ALA A 318 14.79 -35.14 -4.29
CA ALA A 318 13.50 -34.66 -4.77
C ALA A 318 12.70 -33.95 -3.65
N PHE A 319 12.69 -34.52 -2.45
CA PHE A 319 12.12 -33.87 -1.26
C PHE A 319 12.83 -32.54 -0.98
N GLN A 320 14.17 -32.54 -0.92
CA GLN A 320 14.94 -31.33 -0.64
C GLN A 320 14.71 -30.23 -1.68
N SER A 321 14.60 -30.60 -2.96
CA SER A 321 14.35 -29.65 -4.05
C SER A 321 12.96 -29.02 -3.95
N GLU A 322 11.94 -29.81 -3.59
CA GLU A 322 10.59 -29.30 -3.34
C GLU A 322 10.56 -28.33 -2.16
N ILE A 323 11.18 -28.70 -1.03
CA ILE A 323 11.22 -27.85 0.16
C ILE A 323 12.02 -26.57 -0.10
N ARG A 324 13.15 -26.65 -0.83
CA ARG A 324 13.94 -25.49 -1.25
C ARG A 324 13.11 -24.51 -2.08
N ALA A 325 12.33 -25.01 -3.03
CA ALA A 325 11.49 -24.18 -3.90
C ALA A 325 10.43 -23.39 -3.11
N LEU A 326 9.96 -23.94 -1.99
CA LEU A 326 8.96 -23.31 -1.12
C LEU A 326 9.60 -22.35 -0.11
N ALA A 327 10.68 -22.78 0.53
CA ALA A 327 11.34 -22.00 1.57
C ALA A 327 12.20 -20.85 1.00
N GLY A 328 12.64 -20.96 -0.25
CA GLY A 328 13.53 -19.99 -0.92
C GLY A 328 15.02 -20.21 -0.63
N VAL A 329 15.37 -21.15 0.25
CA VAL A 329 16.74 -21.47 0.66
C VAL A 329 16.93 -22.98 0.79
N ASP A 330 18.19 -23.44 0.77
CA ASP A 330 18.52 -24.83 1.01
C ASP A 330 18.12 -25.27 2.43
N TRP A 331 17.41 -26.39 2.53
CA TRP A 331 16.90 -26.95 3.79
C TRP A 331 17.47 -28.34 4.00
N ASP A 332 18.68 -28.38 4.56
CA ASP A 332 19.34 -29.62 4.94
C ASP A 332 18.68 -30.18 6.22
N MET A 333 18.07 -31.36 6.11
CA MET A 333 17.30 -31.98 7.21
C MET A 333 18.18 -32.51 8.36
N GLU A 334 19.49 -32.63 8.16
CA GLU A 334 20.44 -33.01 9.21
C GLU A 334 20.96 -31.76 9.92
N LYS A 335 21.49 -30.79 9.16
CA LYS A 335 22.03 -29.54 9.72
C LYS A 335 20.94 -28.64 10.30
N ARG A 336 19.74 -28.67 9.72
CA ARG A 336 18.55 -27.94 10.18
C ARG A 336 18.78 -26.43 10.34
N LEU A 337 19.61 -25.83 9.47
CA LEU A 337 19.86 -24.39 9.47
C LEU A 337 18.80 -23.67 8.65
N LEU A 338 18.05 -22.75 9.27
CA LEU A 338 16.98 -21.98 8.64
C LEU A 338 16.90 -20.56 9.18
N SER A 339 16.28 -19.69 8.39
CA SER A 339 15.89 -18.35 8.82
C SER A 339 14.40 -18.29 9.18
N SER A 340 14.01 -17.23 9.91
CA SER A 340 12.61 -16.98 10.21
C SER A 340 11.77 -16.77 8.94
N HIS A 341 12.33 -16.11 7.92
CA HIS A 341 11.66 -15.93 6.64
C HIS A 341 11.42 -17.26 5.91
N ALA A 342 12.43 -18.14 5.86
CA ALA A 342 12.30 -19.45 5.22
C ALA A 342 11.24 -20.34 5.89
N ALA A 343 11.21 -20.33 7.23
CA ALA A 343 10.20 -21.06 7.99
C ALA A 343 8.79 -20.49 7.80
N ALA A 344 8.65 -19.16 7.72
CA ALA A 344 7.39 -18.50 7.41
C ALA A 344 6.86 -18.88 6.02
N ASN A 345 7.72 -18.94 5.00
CA ASN A 345 7.33 -19.36 3.65
C ASN A 345 6.78 -20.79 3.64
N LEU A 346 7.40 -21.70 4.39
CA LEU A 346 6.89 -23.07 4.48
C LEU A 346 5.58 -23.15 5.29
N MET A 347 5.44 -22.37 6.35
CA MET A 347 4.20 -22.25 7.11
C MET A 347 3.05 -21.70 6.23
N GLU A 348 3.34 -20.72 5.39
CA GLU A 348 2.41 -20.20 4.38
C GLU A 348 2.02 -21.27 3.35
N ALA A 349 2.98 -22.07 2.89
CA ALA A 349 2.70 -23.17 1.98
C ALA A 349 1.76 -24.21 2.63
N ILE A 350 1.95 -24.54 3.91
CA ILE A 350 1.05 -25.42 4.67
C ILE A 350 -0.35 -24.80 4.80
N TYR A 351 -0.44 -23.49 5.06
CA TYR A 351 -1.71 -22.77 5.12
C TYR A 351 -2.51 -22.92 3.81
N TYR A 352 -1.86 -22.69 2.66
CA TYR A 352 -2.53 -22.74 1.36
C TYR A 352 -2.85 -24.16 0.88
N GLN A 353 -2.31 -25.22 1.49
CA GLN A 353 -2.74 -26.59 1.22
C GLN A 353 -4.19 -26.87 1.65
N LYS A 354 -4.78 -26.03 2.54
CA LYS A 354 -6.16 -26.19 3.05
C LYS A 354 -6.42 -27.63 3.53
N GLY A 355 -5.50 -28.15 4.33
CA GLY A 355 -5.60 -29.49 4.93
C GLY A 355 -5.66 -29.44 6.46
N GLN A 356 -5.70 -30.61 7.08
CA GLN A 356 -5.93 -30.75 8.52
C GLN A 356 -4.74 -30.37 9.40
N ILE A 357 -3.52 -30.25 8.84
CA ILE A 357 -2.30 -29.95 9.64
C ILE A 357 -2.44 -28.64 10.40
N ILE A 358 -3.07 -27.62 9.79
CA ILE A 358 -3.34 -26.34 10.47
C ILE A 358 -4.19 -26.54 11.73
N SER A 359 -5.20 -27.42 11.67
CA SER A 359 -6.02 -27.74 12.85
C SER A 359 -5.20 -28.43 13.94
N TYR A 360 -4.24 -29.28 13.58
CA TYR A 360 -3.36 -29.94 14.56
C TYR A 360 -2.36 -28.97 15.17
N LEU A 361 -1.81 -28.06 14.36
CA LEU A 361 -0.92 -26.99 14.82
C LEU A 361 -1.65 -25.94 15.68
N SER A 362 -2.99 -25.94 15.71
CA SER A 362 -3.80 -25.04 16.53
C SER A 362 -4.16 -25.59 17.92
N GLN A 363 -3.68 -26.80 18.26
CA GLN A 363 -3.98 -27.49 19.51
C GLN A 363 -2.76 -28.28 19.96
N THR A 364 -1.77 -27.60 20.51
CA THR A 364 -0.48 -28.20 20.87
C THR A 364 -0.29 -28.31 22.38
N ALA A 365 0.70 -29.08 22.83
CA ALA A 365 1.12 -29.08 24.23
C ALA A 365 1.85 -27.80 24.67
N PHE A 366 1.93 -26.79 23.80
CA PHE A 366 2.76 -25.60 23.95
C PHE A 366 1.94 -24.32 23.80
N ASP A 367 0.61 -24.41 23.82
CA ASP A 367 -0.31 -23.29 23.57
C ASP A 367 -0.28 -22.22 24.68
N ASP A 368 0.29 -22.53 25.85
CA ASP A 368 0.42 -21.66 27.02
C ASP A 368 1.78 -20.93 27.09
N GLN A 369 2.57 -20.96 26.00
CA GLN A 369 3.92 -20.39 25.93
C GLN A 369 4.26 -19.82 24.55
N ARG A 370 5.34 -19.00 24.48
CA ARG A 370 5.85 -18.37 23.25
C ARG A 370 4.76 -17.56 22.52
N ILE A 371 4.54 -17.78 21.21
CA ILE A 371 3.67 -16.90 20.41
C ILE A 371 2.21 -16.98 20.87
N SER A 372 1.69 -18.16 21.21
CA SER A 372 0.27 -18.36 21.50
C SER A 372 -0.17 -17.91 22.89
N LYS A 373 0.76 -17.82 23.86
CA LYS A 373 0.50 -17.62 25.30
C LYS A 373 -0.56 -16.57 25.64
N ASN A 374 -0.48 -15.40 25.01
CA ASN A 374 -1.29 -14.21 25.35
C ASN A 374 -2.21 -13.77 24.19
N ILE A 375 -2.34 -14.57 23.13
CA ILE A 375 -3.08 -14.21 21.93
C ILE A 375 -4.51 -14.74 22.04
N SER A 376 -5.49 -13.84 21.96
CA SER A 376 -6.90 -14.19 22.20
C SER A 376 -7.63 -14.79 21.00
N VAL A 377 -7.00 -14.80 19.82
CA VAL A 377 -7.52 -15.43 18.60
C VAL A 377 -6.84 -16.79 18.38
N PRO A 378 -7.41 -17.69 17.55
CA PRO A 378 -6.75 -18.94 17.22
C PRO A 378 -5.34 -18.72 16.69
N VAL A 379 -4.41 -19.59 17.11
CA VAL A 379 -3.01 -19.58 16.67
C VAL A 379 -2.64 -20.99 16.25
N ALA A 380 -2.21 -21.18 14.99
CA ALA A 380 -1.61 -22.42 14.53
C ALA A 380 -0.09 -22.27 14.56
N HIS A 381 0.63 -23.02 15.39
CA HIS A 381 2.07 -22.82 15.56
C HIS A 381 2.89 -24.10 15.68
N LYS A 382 4.19 -23.96 15.38
CA LYS A 382 5.19 -25.01 15.58
C LYS A 382 6.37 -24.41 16.32
N ILE A 383 6.72 -25.00 17.47
CA ILE A 383 7.90 -24.62 18.23
C ILE A 383 9.18 -25.32 17.73
N GLY A 384 10.32 -24.68 17.97
CA GLY A 384 11.66 -25.25 17.89
C GLY A 384 12.42 -24.97 19.19
N ASP A 385 12.98 -26.00 19.80
CA ASP A 385 13.70 -25.87 21.06
C ASP A 385 14.88 -26.85 21.10
N ALA A 386 16.09 -26.32 21.24
CA ALA A 386 17.31 -27.10 21.46
C ALA A 386 18.44 -26.20 21.96
N TYR A 387 19.10 -26.60 23.05
CA TYR A 387 20.22 -25.85 23.63
C TYR A 387 19.82 -24.39 23.96
N ASP A 388 20.56 -23.42 23.41
CA ASP A 388 20.26 -22.00 23.55
C ASP A 388 19.20 -21.49 22.56
N TYR A 389 18.84 -22.28 21.54
CA TYR A 389 17.90 -21.90 20.48
C TYR A 389 16.46 -22.15 20.90
N LYS A 390 15.66 -21.08 20.87
CA LYS A 390 14.22 -21.10 21.19
C LYS A 390 13.47 -20.37 20.10
N HIS A 391 12.53 -21.05 19.45
CA HIS A 391 11.88 -20.59 18.24
C HIS A 391 10.39 -20.89 18.29
N ASP A 392 9.63 -20.12 17.54
CA ASP A 392 8.23 -20.40 17.26
C ASP A 392 7.83 -19.78 15.91
N VAL A 393 7.00 -20.48 15.16
CA VAL A 393 6.45 -20.01 13.89
C VAL A 393 4.96 -20.27 13.91
N ALA A 394 4.18 -19.22 13.67
CA ALA A 394 2.75 -19.23 13.88
C ALA A 394 1.99 -18.54 12.75
N ILE A 395 0.78 -19.03 12.48
CA ILE A 395 -0.29 -18.28 11.82
C ILE A 395 -1.24 -17.80 12.92
N VAL A 396 -1.47 -16.50 12.97
CA VAL A 396 -2.38 -15.85 13.92
C VAL A 396 -3.64 -15.42 13.17
N TYR A 397 -4.81 -15.91 13.62
CA TYR A 397 -6.10 -15.71 12.95
C TYR A 397 -6.86 -14.48 13.47
N GLY A 398 -6.23 -13.30 13.40
CA GLY A 398 -6.92 -12.01 13.60
C GLY A 398 -7.76 -11.59 12.40
N ASP A 399 -8.36 -10.39 12.44
CA ASP A 399 -9.19 -9.84 11.35
C ASP A 399 -8.47 -9.86 9.98
N ASN A 400 -7.18 -9.55 10.00
CA ASN A 400 -6.25 -9.81 8.89
C ASN A 400 -5.24 -10.87 9.35
N PRO A 401 -5.40 -12.15 8.95
CA PRO A 401 -4.49 -13.22 9.33
C PRO A 401 -3.05 -12.92 8.92
N PHE A 402 -2.10 -13.28 9.79
CA PHE A 402 -0.67 -13.06 9.54
C PHE A 402 0.18 -14.22 10.05
N ILE A 403 1.36 -14.38 9.46
CA ILE A 403 2.41 -15.27 9.93
C ILE A 403 3.38 -14.47 10.79
N LEU A 404 3.75 -15.02 11.94
CA LEU A 404 4.84 -14.53 12.78
C LEU A 404 5.85 -15.66 12.97
N SER A 405 7.09 -15.44 12.55
CA SER A 405 8.20 -16.37 12.74
C SER A 405 9.28 -15.70 13.59
N VAL A 406 9.58 -16.28 14.75
CA VAL A 406 10.55 -15.76 15.72
C VAL A 406 11.60 -16.82 15.98
N PHE A 407 12.83 -16.52 15.59
CA PHE A 407 14.02 -17.33 15.85
C PHE A 407 14.96 -16.56 16.77
N THR A 408 15.45 -17.21 17.82
CA THR A 408 16.31 -16.61 18.84
C THR A 408 17.41 -17.56 19.27
N ASP A 409 18.59 -17.02 19.56
CA ASP A 409 19.69 -17.67 20.25
C ASP A 409 19.90 -16.99 21.61
N LYS A 410 19.93 -17.74 22.70
CA LYS A 410 20.08 -17.23 24.09
C LYS A 410 18.98 -16.26 24.54
N ALA A 411 17.74 -16.45 24.08
CA ALA A 411 16.57 -15.77 24.64
C ALA A 411 15.75 -16.71 25.55
N SER A 412 14.66 -16.21 26.11
CA SER A 412 13.65 -16.95 26.87
C SER A 412 12.34 -17.12 26.07
N TYR A 413 11.40 -17.93 26.57
CA TYR A 413 10.06 -18.02 25.97
C TYR A 413 9.25 -16.74 26.17
N ASP A 414 9.49 -16.02 27.26
CA ASP A 414 8.83 -14.74 27.54
C ASP A 414 9.33 -13.64 26.60
N ASP A 415 10.58 -13.70 26.12
CA ASP A 415 11.05 -12.78 25.06
C ASP A 415 10.26 -12.99 23.76
N ILE A 416 10.02 -14.25 23.37
CA ILE A 416 9.20 -14.59 22.20
C ILE A 416 7.75 -14.13 22.41
N THR A 417 7.22 -14.33 23.62
CA THR A 417 5.87 -13.89 24.00
C THR A 417 5.75 -12.37 23.87
N ALA A 418 6.72 -11.60 24.38
CA ALA A 418 6.71 -10.15 24.30
C ALA A 418 6.74 -9.63 22.85
N ILE A 419 7.54 -10.26 21.98
CA ILE A 419 7.55 -9.96 20.54
C ILE A 419 6.17 -10.22 19.93
N ALA A 420 5.56 -11.37 20.25
CA ALA A 420 4.24 -11.74 19.74
C ALA A 420 3.15 -10.76 20.21
N ASP A 421 3.17 -10.37 21.48
CA ASP A 421 2.23 -9.41 22.07
C ASP A 421 2.31 -8.04 21.39
N ASP A 422 3.52 -7.53 21.15
CA ASP A 422 3.72 -6.26 20.46
C ASP A 422 3.23 -6.32 19.00
N VAL A 423 3.59 -7.38 18.25
CA VAL A 423 3.13 -7.56 16.87
C VAL A 423 1.60 -7.68 16.82
N TYR A 424 1.02 -8.50 17.69
CA TYR A 424 -0.42 -8.69 17.77
C TYR A 424 -1.14 -7.42 18.19
N SER A 425 -0.60 -6.63 19.12
CA SER A 425 -1.21 -5.36 19.53
C SER A 425 -1.38 -4.37 18.38
N ILE A 426 -0.50 -4.44 17.38
CA ILE A 426 -0.54 -3.61 16.18
C ILE A 426 -1.50 -4.21 15.15
N LEU A 427 -1.46 -5.53 14.93
CA LEU A 427 -2.17 -6.20 13.83
C LEU A 427 -3.55 -6.76 14.18
N LYS A 428 -3.94 -6.78 15.46
CA LYS A 428 -5.26 -7.23 15.91
C LYS A 428 -6.41 -6.36 15.41
#